data_AF-A0A964XBQ3-F1
#
_entry.id   AF-A0A964XBQ3-F1
#
_cell.length_a   1.000
_cell.length_b   1.000
_cell.length_c   1.000
_cell.angle_alpha   90.00
_cell.angle_beta   90.00
_cell.angle_gamma   90.00
#
_symmetry.space_group_name_H-M   'P 1'
#
loop_
_entity.id
_entity.type
_entity.pdbx_description
1 polymer ?
#
loop_
_entity_poly.entity_id
_entity_poly.type
_entity_poly.pdbx_seq_one_letter_code
_entity_poly.pdbx_strand_id
1 'polypeptide(L)'
;MSRQTINFLLDALLALLGLAVLATGLLIAYILPPHSRGDWVWGWTRHDWGELHLYLALGLVGMIALHLAMHWRWVCVVGAKVLARLRVTAGVRTQAGLALAIVLLVGLILGGFLYAAAASKVSVGPQHRHRQATLPIPQSVSPPPAPAVEASSGRASSIDTPGPSAS
;
A
#
# COMPACT_ATOMS: atom_id res chain seq x y z
N MET A 1 10.36 31.79 23.87
CA MET A 1 10.30 31.92 22.40
C MET A 1 9.32 33.03 22.04
N SER A 2 9.66 33.90 21.07
CA SER A 2 8.71 34.91 20.59
C SER A 2 7.63 34.23 19.76
N ARG A 3 6.42 34.81 19.72
CA ARG A 3 5.31 34.29 18.89
C ARG A 3 5.74 34.14 17.42
N GLN A 4 6.58 35.05 16.92
CA GLN A 4 7.12 34.98 15.56
C GLN A 4 7.98 33.74 15.32
N THR A 5 8.80 33.33 16.30
CA THR A 5 9.59 32.09 16.19
C THR A 5 8.71 30.84 16.14
N ILE A 6 7.65 30.79 16.94
CA ILE A 6 6.69 29.67 16.93
C ILE A 6 5.99 29.58 15.58
N ASN A 7 5.54 30.73 15.05
CA ASN A 7 4.89 30.79 13.75
C ASN A 7 5.81 30.31 12.63
N PHE A 8 7.04 30.80 12.61
CA PHE A 8 8.04 30.38 11.62
C PHE A 8 8.35 28.88 11.71
N LEU A 9 8.47 28.33 12.92
CA LEU A 9 8.69 26.90 13.12
C LEU A 9 7.51 26.05 12.64
N LEU A 10 6.28 26.48 12.91
CA LEU A 10 5.08 25.81 12.42
C LEU A 10 5.02 25.82 10.90
N ASP A 11 5.32 26.95 10.27
CA ASP A 11 5.32 27.07 8.81
C ASP A 11 6.44 26.24 8.16
N ALA A 12 7.63 26.23 8.75
CA ALA A 12 8.75 25.39 8.31
C ALA A 12 8.43 23.90 8.45
N LEU A 13 7.82 23.49 9.56
CA LEU A 13 7.39 22.10 9.78
C LEU A 13 6.29 21.71 8.79
N LEU A 14 5.35 22.61 8.52
CA LEU A 14 4.28 22.42 7.54
C LEU A 14 4.85 22.22 6.13
N ALA A 15 5.82 23.05 5.73
CA ALA A 15 6.51 22.93 4.45
C ALA A 15 7.29 21.61 4.33
N LEU A 16 8.01 21.22 5.38
CA LEU A 16 8.75 19.96 5.42
C LEU A 16 7.81 18.76 5.30
N LEU A 17 6.70 18.77 6.04
CA LEU A 17 5.72 17.70 6.02
C LEU A 17 5.02 17.60 4.65
N GLY A 18 4.70 18.74 4.04
CA GLY A 18 4.18 18.79 2.68
C GLY A 18 5.15 18.21 1.65
N LEU A 19 6.45 18.51 1.79
CA LEU A 19 7.48 17.93 0.93
C LEU A 19 7.62 16.42 1.13
N ALA A 20 7.52 15.93 2.36
CA ALA A 20 7.54 14.49 2.65
C ALA A 20 6.34 13.75 2.03
N VAL A 21 5.13 14.34 2.11
CA VAL A 21 3.94 13.80 1.43
C VAL A 21 4.14 13.79 -0.08
N LEU A 22 4.65 14.88 -0.66
CA LEU A 22 4.92 14.95 -2.10
C LEU A 22 5.96 13.90 -2.53
N ALA A 23 7.06 13.79 -1.81
CA ALA A 23 8.13 12.83 -2.11
C ALA A 23 7.63 11.38 -2.03
N THR A 24 6.89 11.03 -0.98
CA THR A 24 6.30 9.68 -0.84
C THR A 24 5.21 9.40 -1.88
N GLY A 25 4.43 10.40 -2.27
CA GLY A 25 3.43 10.28 -3.34
C GLY A 25 4.09 10.01 -4.69
N LEU A 26 5.15 10.75 -5.01
CA LEU A 26 5.95 10.54 -6.23
C LEU A 26 6.66 9.17 -6.21
N LEU A 27 7.18 8.76 -5.07
CA LEU A 27 7.79 7.43 -4.88
C LEU A 27 6.79 6.31 -5.24
N ILE A 28 5.58 6.37 -4.70
CA ILE A 28 4.54 5.37 -4.99
C ILE A 28 4.07 5.46 -6.45
N ALA A 29 3.95 6.67 -7.00
CA ALA A 29 3.44 6.88 -8.35
C ALA A 29 4.42 6.41 -9.45
N TYR A 30 5.71 6.67 -9.27
CA TYR A 30 6.71 6.48 -10.33
C TYR A 30 7.67 5.31 -10.07
N ILE A 31 8.02 5.04 -8.81
CA ILE A 31 9.04 4.03 -8.47
C ILE A 31 8.38 2.68 -8.16
N LEU A 32 7.12 2.66 -7.70
CA LEU A 32 6.35 1.42 -7.43
C LEU A 32 5.03 1.35 -8.26
N PRO A 33 5.10 1.23 -9.60
CA PRO A 33 3.91 1.07 -10.43
C PRO A 33 3.11 -0.20 -10.05
N PRO A 34 1.78 -0.20 -10.22
CA PRO A 34 0.86 -1.26 -9.75
C PRO A 34 1.07 -2.67 -10.35
N HIS A 35 2.08 -2.86 -11.19
CA HIS A 35 2.39 -4.13 -11.85
C HIS A 35 3.79 -4.67 -11.53
N SER A 36 4.55 -4.00 -10.66
CA SER A 36 5.85 -4.55 -10.28
C SER A 36 5.69 -5.65 -9.25
N ARG A 37 6.12 -6.85 -9.61
CA ARG A 37 6.03 -8.06 -8.79
C ARG A 37 7.05 -8.00 -7.67
N GLY A 38 6.71 -7.27 -6.62
CA GLY A 38 7.48 -7.23 -5.39
C GLY A 38 8.73 -6.37 -5.51
N ASP A 39 8.61 -5.12 -5.93
CA ASP A 39 9.68 -4.14 -5.73
C ASP A 39 9.68 -3.67 -4.26
N TRP A 40 10.87 -3.73 -3.66
CA TRP A 40 11.13 -3.34 -2.28
C TRP A 40 11.98 -2.08 -2.34
N VAL A 41 11.43 -0.95 -1.90
CA VAL A 41 12.24 0.24 -1.68
C VAL A 41 12.58 0.29 -0.20
N TRP A 42 13.87 0.18 0.10
CA TRP A 42 14.39 0.14 1.48
C TRP A 42 13.75 -0.96 2.35
N GLY A 43 13.45 -2.10 1.74
CA GLY A 43 12.86 -3.25 2.44
C GLY A 43 11.37 -3.11 2.72
N TRP A 44 10.71 -2.06 2.24
CA TRP A 44 9.27 -1.82 2.40
C TRP A 44 8.52 -2.05 1.09
N THR A 45 7.35 -2.65 1.20
CA THR A 45 6.46 -2.91 0.07
C THR A 45 5.68 -1.65 -0.30
N ARG A 46 5.02 -1.67 -1.47
CA ARG A 46 4.10 -0.60 -1.87
C ARG A 46 3.00 -0.32 -0.85
N HIS A 47 2.57 -1.34 -0.12
CA HIS A 47 1.54 -1.18 0.90
C HIS A 47 2.07 -0.34 2.07
N ASP A 48 3.27 -0.65 2.55
CA ASP A 48 3.90 0.04 3.69
C ASP A 48 4.18 1.51 3.35
N TRP A 49 4.69 1.77 2.15
CA TRP A 49 4.87 3.15 1.65
C TRP A 49 3.55 3.90 1.54
N GLY A 50 2.48 3.23 1.11
CA GLY A 50 1.12 3.78 1.09
C GLY A 50 0.60 4.13 2.48
N GLU A 51 0.85 3.27 3.46
CA GLU A 51 0.47 3.51 4.86
C GLU A 51 1.24 4.73 5.43
N LEU A 52 2.56 4.80 5.19
CA LEU A 52 3.37 5.96 5.59
C LEU A 52 2.87 7.25 4.93
N HIS A 53 2.64 7.23 3.61
CA HIS A 53 2.14 8.39 2.87
C HIS A 53 0.81 8.89 3.45
N LEU A 54 -0.07 7.96 3.82
CA LEU A 54 -1.35 8.29 4.44
C LEU A 54 -1.16 8.95 5.82
N TYR A 55 -0.31 8.41 6.70
CA TYR A 55 -0.02 9.04 8.01
C TYR A 55 0.59 10.44 7.84
N LEU A 56 1.51 10.62 6.90
CA LEU A 56 2.10 11.92 6.60
C LEU A 56 1.04 12.91 6.09
N ALA A 57 0.14 12.46 5.21
CA ALA A 57 -0.95 13.29 4.69
C ALA A 57 -1.93 13.69 5.80
N LEU A 58 -2.26 12.80 6.74
CA LEU A 58 -3.08 13.16 7.90
C LEU A 58 -2.39 14.15 8.82
N GLY A 59 -1.10 13.94 9.10
CA GLY A 59 -0.29 14.89 9.86
C GLY A 59 -0.30 16.27 9.19
N LEU A 60 -0.18 16.31 7.87
CA LEU A 60 -0.25 17.55 7.10
C LEU A 60 -1.60 18.24 7.26
N VAL A 61 -2.72 17.52 7.14
CA VAL A 61 -4.07 18.08 7.37
C VAL A 61 -4.20 18.66 8.79
N GLY A 62 -3.74 17.93 9.81
CA GLY A 62 -3.75 18.41 11.19
C GLY A 62 -2.90 19.68 11.38
N MET A 63 -1.72 19.72 10.77
CA MET A 63 -0.82 20.87 10.85
C MET A 63 -1.38 22.08 10.09
N ILE A 64 -2.02 21.89 8.94
CA ILE A 64 -2.75 22.96 8.22
C ILE A 64 -3.86 23.52 9.11
N ALA A 65 -4.62 22.67 9.80
CA ALA A 65 -5.69 23.10 10.70
C ALA A 65 -5.13 23.95 11.85
N LEU A 66 -4.03 23.52 12.47
CA LEU A 66 -3.34 24.28 13.51
C LEU A 66 -2.82 25.62 12.99
N HIS A 67 -2.20 25.64 11.80
CA HIS A 67 -1.74 26.86 11.15
C HIS A 67 -2.91 27.83 10.90
N LEU A 68 -4.04 27.35 10.38
CA LEU A 68 -5.26 28.15 10.19
C LEU A 68 -5.82 28.71 11.51
N ALA A 69 -5.83 27.90 12.58
CA ALA A 69 -6.27 28.33 13.89
C ALA A 69 -5.36 29.44 14.47
N MET A 70 -4.06 29.36 14.22
CA MET A 70 -3.11 30.38 14.65
C MET A 70 -3.25 31.67 13.83
N HIS A 71 -3.56 31.55 12.53
CA HIS A 71 -3.83 32.66 11.63
C HIS A 71 -5.32 33.07 11.58
N TRP A 72 -6.12 32.68 12.57
CA TRP A 72 -7.57 32.85 12.58
C TRP A 72 -8.05 34.28 12.30
N ARG A 73 -7.33 35.29 12.83
CA ARG A 73 -7.64 36.70 12.57
C ARG A 73 -7.45 37.08 11.10
N TRP A 74 -6.42 36.55 10.45
CA TRP A 74 -6.22 36.73 9.00
C TRP A 74 -7.34 36.02 8.22
N VAL A 75 -7.70 34.79 8.60
CA VAL A 75 -8.81 34.04 7.98
C VAL A 75 -10.11 34.82 8.07
N CYS A 76 -10.42 35.42 9.23
CA CYS A 76 -11.61 36.24 9.43
C CYS A 76 -11.63 37.48 8.51
N VAL A 77 -10.50 38.19 8.40
CA VAL A 77 -10.40 39.40 7.57
C VAL A 77 -10.50 39.07 6.08
N VAL A 78 -9.81 38.03 5.62
CA VAL A 78 -9.87 37.58 4.23
C VAL A 78 -11.24 37.01 3.90
N GLY A 79 -11.79 36.16 4.78
CA GLY A 79 -13.13 35.59 4.65
C GLY A 79 -14.22 36.66 4.57
N ALA A 80 -14.16 37.68 5.44
CA ALA A 80 -15.10 38.81 5.38
C ALA A 80 -15.00 39.58 4.04
N LYS A 81 -13.79 39.79 3.51
CA LYS A 81 -13.61 40.41 2.18
C LYS A 81 -14.20 39.57 1.06
N VAL A 82 -14.00 38.25 1.09
CA VAL A 82 -14.56 37.31 0.09
C VAL A 82 -16.09 37.27 0.18
N LEU A 83 -16.66 37.14 1.39
CA LEU A 83 -18.10 37.12 1.59
C LEU A 83 -18.75 38.47 1.23
N ALA A 84 -18.09 39.59 1.53
CA ALA A 84 -18.55 40.91 1.12
C ALA A 84 -18.62 41.03 -0.41
N ARG A 85 -17.66 40.46 -1.15
CA ARG A 85 -17.74 40.36 -2.63
C ARG A 85 -18.92 39.50 -3.10
N LEU A 86 -19.27 38.48 -2.33
CA LEU A 86 -20.42 37.60 -2.58
C LEU A 86 -21.75 38.15 -2.01
N ARG A 87 -21.76 39.37 -1.46
CA ARG A 87 -22.91 40.00 -0.77
C ARG A 87 -23.49 39.20 0.39
N VAL A 88 -22.70 38.32 1.01
CA VAL A 88 -23.07 37.60 2.23
C VAL A 88 -22.62 38.41 3.43
N THR A 89 -23.54 38.72 4.35
CA THR A 89 -23.22 39.40 5.61
C THR A 89 -22.46 38.45 6.55
N ALA A 90 -21.14 38.62 6.62
CA ALA A 90 -20.29 37.87 7.52
C ALA A 90 -20.31 38.51 8.92
N GLY A 91 -21.05 37.91 9.86
CA GLY A 91 -21.05 38.28 11.27
C GLY A 91 -20.14 37.39 12.13
N VAL A 92 -19.97 37.74 13.40
CA VAL A 92 -19.17 36.96 14.38
C VAL A 92 -19.67 35.52 14.54
N ARG A 93 -21.01 35.30 14.44
CA ARG A 93 -21.62 33.95 14.47
C ARG A 93 -21.21 33.09 13.26
N THR A 94 -21.05 33.67 12.09
CA THR A 94 -20.63 32.95 10.87
C THR A 94 -19.17 32.53 10.96
N GLN A 95 -18.32 33.36 11.58
CA GLN A 95 -16.91 33.03 11.83
C GLN A 95 -16.76 31.88 12.83
N ALA A 96 -17.47 31.94 13.96
CA ALA A 96 -17.46 30.86 14.95
C ALA A 96 -17.98 29.53 14.38
N GLY A 97 -19.01 29.58 13.52
CA GLY A 97 -19.51 28.40 12.81
C GLY A 97 -18.47 27.77 11.88
N LEU A 98 -17.71 28.60 11.16
CA LEU A 98 -16.64 28.12 10.27
C LEU A 98 -15.49 27.46 11.06
N ALA A 99 -15.09 28.05 12.20
CA ALA A 99 -14.07 27.47 13.06
C ALA A 99 -14.49 26.08 13.54
N LEU A 100 -15.72 25.97 14.04
CA LEU A 100 -16.26 24.72 14.55
C LEU A 100 -16.36 23.67 13.44
N ALA A 101 -16.81 24.05 12.24
CA ALA A 101 -16.90 23.14 11.11
C ALA A 101 -15.53 22.57 10.70
N ILE A 102 -14.47 23.40 10.68
CA ILE A 102 -13.11 22.96 10.39
C ILE A 102 -12.61 21.98 11.46
N VAL A 103 -12.81 22.31 12.75
CA VAL A 103 -12.40 21.44 13.86
C VAL A 103 -13.13 20.11 13.83
N LEU A 104 -14.44 20.11 13.59
CA LEU A 104 -15.24 18.89 13.47
C LEU A 104 -14.83 18.06 12.26
N LEU A 105 -14.54 18.68 11.12
CA LEU A 105 -14.08 17.97 9.93
C LEU A 105 -12.72 17.30 10.16
N VAL A 106 -11.76 18.03 10.73
CA VAL A 106 -10.44 17.48 11.06
C VAL A 106 -10.57 16.37 12.10
N GLY A 107 -11.39 16.58 13.13
CA GLY A 107 -11.69 15.57 14.14
C GLY A 107 -12.34 14.32 13.56
N LEU A 108 -13.25 14.46 12.61
CA LEU A 108 -13.90 13.34 11.91
C LEU A 108 -12.91 12.57 11.04
N ILE A 109 -12.07 13.27 10.27
CA ILE A 109 -11.04 12.65 9.42
C ILE A 109 -10.04 11.88 10.30
N LEU A 110 -9.54 12.51 11.37
CA LEU A 110 -8.57 11.89 12.26
C LEU A 110 -9.20 10.75 13.07
N GLY A 111 -10.40 10.95 13.62
CA GLY A 111 -11.13 9.95 14.40
C GLY A 111 -11.57 8.75 13.57
N GLY A 112 -12.11 8.98 12.37
CA GLY A 112 -12.47 7.92 11.43
C GLY A 112 -11.26 7.10 11.00
N PHE A 113 -10.10 7.75 10.83
CA PHE A 113 -8.86 7.06 10.52
C PHE A 113 -8.32 6.24 11.70
N LEU A 114 -8.27 6.81 12.92
CA LEU A 114 -7.84 6.06 14.11
C LEU A 114 -8.74 4.84 14.36
N TYR A 115 -10.05 4.99 14.11
CA TYR A 115 -10.99 3.88 14.14
C TYR A 115 -10.66 2.82 13.08
N ALA A 116 -10.42 3.22 11.83
CA ALA A 116 -10.04 2.29 10.77
C ALA A 116 -8.71 1.56 11.05
N ALA A 117 -7.72 2.27 11.61
CA ALA A 117 -6.43 1.71 12.01
C ALA A 117 -6.54 0.77 13.22
N ALA A 118 -7.46 1.02 14.15
CA ALA A 118 -7.78 0.09 15.23
C ALA A 118 -8.52 -1.15 14.69
N ALA A 119 -9.42 -0.96 13.73
CA ALA A 119 -10.19 -2.04 13.10
C ALA A 119 -9.34 -2.95 12.20
N SER A 120 -8.30 -2.41 11.55
CA SER A 120 -7.36 -3.20 10.74
C SER A 120 -6.52 -4.16 11.59
N LYS A 121 -6.19 -3.80 12.84
CA LYS A 121 -5.51 -4.69 13.79
C LYS A 121 -6.38 -5.85 14.28
N VAL A 122 -7.70 -5.69 14.29
CA VAL A 122 -8.66 -6.74 14.70
C VAL A 122 -8.89 -7.77 13.59
N SER A 123 -8.64 -7.41 12.33
CA SER A 123 -8.90 -8.28 11.17
C SER A 123 -7.73 -9.22 10.80
N VAL A 124 -6.62 -9.19 11.52
CA VAL A 124 -5.59 -10.26 11.42
C VAL A 124 -6.02 -11.45 12.29
N GLY A 125 -7.21 -11.98 12.02
CA GLY A 125 -7.60 -13.30 12.48
C GLY A 125 -6.69 -14.35 11.81
N PRO A 126 -6.38 -15.49 12.47
CA PRO A 126 -5.40 -16.46 11.99
C PRO A 126 -5.91 -17.24 10.76
N GLN A 127 -5.99 -16.57 9.61
CA GLN A 127 -6.39 -17.13 8.31
C GLN A 127 -5.24 -17.82 7.56
N HIS A 128 -4.08 -18.00 8.19
CA HIS A 128 -2.98 -18.80 7.61
C HIS A 128 -3.04 -20.29 7.97
N ARG A 129 -3.96 -20.75 8.84
CA ARG A 129 -3.99 -22.16 9.28
C ARG A 129 -4.83 -23.09 8.40
N HIS A 130 -5.80 -22.58 7.63
CA HIS A 130 -6.72 -23.45 6.87
C HIS A 130 -6.34 -23.71 5.41
N ARG A 131 -5.44 -22.93 4.79
CA ARG A 131 -5.06 -23.16 3.38
C ARG A 131 -3.93 -24.19 3.19
N GLN A 132 -3.23 -24.57 4.25
CA GLN A 132 -2.23 -25.66 4.20
C GLN A 132 -2.84 -27.05 4.48
N ALA A 133 -4.06 -27.13 5.01
CA ALA A 133 -4.71 -28.40 5.34
C ALA A 133 -5.37 -29.09 4.11
N THR A 134 -5.37 -28.46 2.94
CA THR A 134 -6.03 -28.98 1.72
C THR A 134 -5.07 -29.01 0.52
N LEU A 135 -3.77 -29.14 0.74
CA LEU A 135 -2.92 -29.63 -0.35
C LEU A 135 -3.13 -31.15 -0.42
N PRO A 136 -3.63 -31.69 -1.56
CA PRO A 136 -3.56 -33.11 -1.78
C PRO A 136 -2.10 -33.50 -1.68
N ILE A 137 -1.78 -34.45 -0.79
CA ILE A 137 -0.48 -35.11 -0.79
C ILE A 137 -0.26 -35.58 -2.24
N PRO A 138 0.84 -35.21 -2.91
CA PRO A 138 1.18 -35.80 -4.19
C PRO A 138 1.27 -37.30 -3.93
N GLN A 139 0.31 -38.06 -4.45
CA GLN A 139 0.39 -39.51 -4.48
C GLN A 139 1.76 -39.82 -5.07
N SER A 140 2.62 -40.45 -4.28
CA SER A 140 3.89 -40.98 -4.74
C SER A 140 3.59 -41.80 -6.00
N VAL A 141 3.96 -41.26 -7.15
CA VAL A 141 3.93 -42.00 -8.40
C VAL A 141 4.80 -43.23 -8.15
N SER A 142 4.17 -44.40 -8.09
CA SER A 142 4.86 -45.68 -7.97
C SER A 142 5.96 -45.73 -9.02
N PRO A 143 7.18 -46.20 -8.68
CA PRO A 143 8.21 -46.37 -9.67
C PRO A 143 7.69 -47.27 -10.80
N PRO A 144 8.01 -46.96 -12.07
CA PRO A 144 7.60 -47.78 -13.20
C PRO A 144 8.05 -49.23 -12.97
N PRO A 145 7.25 -50.24 -13.37
CA PRO A 145 7.68 -51.63 -13.27
C PRO A 145 9.01 -51.79 -14.00
N ALA A 146 9.97 -52.43 -13.34
CA ALA A 146 11.29 -52.72 -13.90
C ALA A 146 11.12 -53.37 -15.29
N PRO A 147 11.97 -53.03 -16.28
CA PRO A 147 11.92 -53.69 -17.57
C PRO A 147 12.07 -55.19 -17.34
N ALA A 148 11.12 -55.97 -17.88
CA ALA A 148 11.21 -57.41 -17.90
C ALA A 148 12.54 -57.80 -18.55
N VAL A 149 13.47 -58.29 -17.73
CA VAL A 149 14.64 -59.01 -18.21
C VAL A 149 14.09 -60.34 -18.72
N GLU A 150 13.60 -60.34 -19.95
CA GLU A 150 13.30 -61.56 -20.68
C GLU A 150 14.63 -62.25 -20.96
N ALA A 151 14.83 -63.30 -20.17
CA ALA A 151 15.95 -64.20 -20.25
C ALA A 151 16.15 -64.72 -21.67
N SER A 152 17.41 -64.77 -22.08
CA SER A 152 17.85 -65.47 -23.26
C SER A 152 17.34 -66.92 -23.27
N SER A 153 16.57 -67.26 -24.30
CA SER A 153 16.38 -68.64 -24.73
C SER A 153 16.69 -68.70 -26.21
N GLY A 154 17.81 -69.36 -26.52
CA GLY A 154 18.35 -69.48 -27.86
C GLY A 154 17.37 -70.09 -28.85
N ARG A 155 17.39 -69.55 -30.07
CA ARG A 155 16.88 -70.22 -31.26
C ARG A 155 17.90 -70.02 -32.37
N ALA A 156 18.68 -71.06 -32.61
CA ALA A 156 19.55 -71.18 -33.77
C ALA A 156 18.70 -71.05 -35.04
N SER A 157 18.97 -70.02 -35.83
CA SER A 157 18.39 -69.87 -37.17
C SER A 157 19.33 -70.50 -38.17
N SER A 158 18.90 -71.64 -38.70
CA SER A 158 19.40 -72.26 -39.91
C SER A 158 19.34 -71.29 -41.09
N ILE A 159 20.50 -71.02 -41.71
CA ILE A 159 20.58 -70.44 -43.05
C ILE A 159 21.27 -71.49 -43.90
N ASP A 160 20.53 -72.01 -44.88
CA ASP A 160 20.95 -73.08 -45.77
C ASP A 160 21.18 -72.51 -47.17
N THR A 161 22.35 -72.85 -47.74
CA THR A 161 22.69 -72.98 -49.18
C THR A 161 22.75 -71.73 -50.08
N PRO A 162 23.55 -71.73 -51.18
CA PRO A 162 23.93 -72.90 -52.01
C PRO A 162 25.41 -73.05 -52.40
N GLY A 163 25.75 -74.28 -52.80
CA GLY A 163 27.05 -74.66 -53.33
C GLY A 163 27.31 -74.15 -54.76
N PRO A 164 28.46 -74.54 -55.32
CA PRO A 164 28.39 -75.28 -56.57
C PRO A 164 29.30 -76.52 -56.57
N SER A 165 28.74 -77.58 -57.16
CA SER A 165 29.41 -78.79 -57.62
C SER A 165 30.25 -78.50 -58.87
N ALA A 166 31.44 -79.06 -58.94
CA ALA A 166 31.87 -80.02 -59.97
C ALA A 166 33.37 -79.87 -60.34
N SER A 167 34.05 -81.02 -60.17
CA SER A 167 35.13 -81.61 -60.99
C SER A 167 36.47 -80.88 -61.09
#